data_AF-A0A7D5QAM5-F1
#
_entry.id   AF-A0A7D5QAM5-F1
#
_cell.length_a   1.000
_cell.length_b   1.000
_cell.length_c   1.000
_cell.angle_alpha   90.00
_cell.angle_beta   90.00
_cell.angle_gamma   90.00
#
_symmetry.space_group_name_H-M   'P 1'
#
loop_
_entity.id
_entity.type
_entity.pdbx_description
1 polymer ?
#
loop_
_entity_poly.entity_id
_entity_poly.type
_entity_poly.pdbx_seq_one_letter_code
_entity_poly.pdbx_strand_id
1 'polypeptide(L)'
;MPSGRHVLISLLIGIVHAVALLVVALDLGYTVGPAEYSVVGIGWRYGGLVVMGSLPAWLALRYRLVTPLIALVATTGYVLGTELTPPGPTFRDVAELERLPEPTGIVVVENGLYIVRYMVNASVWTVGFLFVGLVEYAVRTVWERLPGPRAPSPELSIPASRRRATVVAAVAGVLHAGVMVWFARRLGVTGFGGLDWPLYAYGAAGMWLLAAVPVYLLVRHGLVSPAGLLTLFVLLDVRAEFTASVDDPHALYFGAWFVYLVVLLLVGGVECGLRRLDDVRRPSSAS
;
A
#
# COMPACT_ATOMS: atom_id res chain seq x y z
N MET A 1 -0.54 -4.83 27.31
CA MET A 1 -0.07 -3.50 26.86
C MET A 1 1.10 -3.69 25.92
N PRO A 2 1.17 -3.00 24.77
CA PRO A 2 2.42 -2.92 24.01
C PRO A 2 3.49 -2.43 24.97
N SER A 3 4.67 -3.08 25.02
CA SER A 3 5.76 -2.49 25.78
C SER A 3 6.04 -1.13 25.15
N GLY A 4 5.99 -0.03 25.93
CA GLY A 4 6.26 1.32 25.40
C GLY A 4 7.58 1.36 24.61
N ARG A 5 8.51 0.48 24.96
CA ARG A 5 9.73 0.16 24.22
C ARG A 5 9.52 -0.21 22.75
N HIS A 6 8.58 -1.11 22.40
CA HIS A 6 8.36 -1.48 21.00
C HIS A 6 7.81 -0.31 20.19
N VAL A 7 6.91 0.49 20.76
CA VAL A 7 6.37 1.69 20.10
C VAL A 7 7.49 2.70 19.86
N LEU A 8 8.30 2.98 20.88
CA LEU A 8 9.43 3.89 20.79
C LEU A 8 10.45 3.45 19.73
N ILE A 9 10.86 2.17 19.74
CA ILE A 9 11.83 1.64 18.75
C ILE A 9 11.26 1.75 17.34
N SER A 10 9.99 1.41 17.14
CA SER A 10 9.35 1.48 15.82
C SER A 10 9.30 2.92 15.31
N LEU A 11 8.96 3.87 16.18
CA LEU A 11 8.96 5.29 15.85
C LEU A 11 10.35 5.80 15.48
N LEU A 12 11.39 5.41 16.24
CA LEU A 12 12.78 5.76 15.92
C LEU A 12 13.20 5.19 14.55
N ILE A 13 12.83 3.95 14.23
CA ILE A 13 13.08 3.36 12.91
C ILE A 13 12.38 4.17 11.81
N GLY A 14 11.12 4.56 12.02
CA GLY A 14 10.39 5.39 11.08
C GLY A 14 11.02 6.77 10.86
N ILE A 15 11.50 7.41 11.94
CA ILE A 15 12.22 8.69 11.85
C ILE A 15 13.52 8.52 11.06
N VAL A 16 14.33 7.50 11.38
CA VAL A 16 15.59 7.23 10.67
C VAL A 16 15.32 6.97 9.19
N HIS A 17 14.29 6.18 8.86
CA HIS A 17 13.88 5.90 7.49
C HIS A 17 13.48 7.18 6.74
N ALA A 18 12.63 8.02 7.34
CA ALA A 18 12.18 9.26 6.74
C ALA A 18 13.34 10.25 6.52
N VAL A 19 14.21 10.41 7.52
CA VAL A 19 15.40 11.29 7.44
C VAL A 19 16.36 10.81 6.36
N ALA A 20 16.63 9.51 6.27
CA ALA A 20 17.53 8.98 5.24
C ALA A 20 17.04 9.29 3.83
N LEU A 21 15.74 9.09 3.55
CA LEU A 21 15.14 9.43 2.26
C LEU A 21 15.22 10.92 1.96
N LEU A 22 14.96 11.77 2.97
CA LEU A 22 15.01 13.22 2.81
C LEU A 22 16.43 13.71 2.52
N VAL A 23 17.43 13.21 3.25
CA VAL A 23 18.82 13.58 3.03
C VAL A 23 19.25 13.20 1.61
N VAL A 24 18.95 11.98 1.16
CA VAL A 24 19.28 11.55 -0.20
C VAL A 24 18.56 12.40 -1.25
N ALA A 25 17.26 12.67 -1.07
CA ALA A 25 16.51 13.46 -2.02
C ALA A 25 17.03 14.92 -2.12
N LEU A 26 17.40 15.53 -1.00
CA LEU A 26 17.98 16.88 -0.97
C LEU A 26 19.38 16.91 -1.58
N ASP A 27 20.21 15.90 -1.30
CA ASP A 27 21.56 15.77 -1.86
C ASP A 27 21.53 15.62 -3.39
N LEU A 28 20.53 14.89 -3.91
CA LEU A 28 20.27 14.76 -5.35
C LEU A 28 19.65 16.02 -5.98
N GLY A 29 19.38 17.08 -5.21
CA GLY A 29 18.87 18.35 -5.73
C GLY A 29 17.34 18.43 -5.89
N TYR A 30 16.58 17.47 -5.37
CA TYR A 30 15.11 17.54 -5.42
C TYR A 30 14.54 18.61 -4.49
N THR A 31 13.52 19.32 -4.96
CA THR A 31 12.76 20.32 -4.19
C THR A 31 11.73 19.64 -3.25
N VAL A 32 12.26 18.98 -2.22
CA VAL A 32 11.46 18.29 -1.19
C VAL A 32 11.59 18.91 0.19
N GLY A 33 12.15 20.12 0.29
CA GLY A 33 12.30 20.84 1.54
C GLY A 33 10.96 21.30 2.13
N PRO A 34 10.89 21.60 3.44
CA PRO A 34 9.66 22.01 4.11
C PRO A 34 9.08 23.33 3.57
N ALA A 35 9.90 24.21 3.00
CA ALA A 35 9.45 25.46 2.38
C ALA A 35 8.53 25.24 1.16
N GLU A 36 8.59 24.07 0.55
CA GLU A 36 7.78 23.69 -0.62
C GLU A 36 6.35 23.26 -0.26
N TYR A 37 6.02 23.19 1.04
CA TYR A 37 4.76 22.62 1.51
C TYR A 37 4.06 23.52 2.52
N SER A 38 2.72 23.50 2.49
CA SER A 38 1.91 24.04 3.58
C SER A 38 2.16 23.26 4.88
N VAL A 39 1.83 23.84 6.04
CA VAL A 39 1.95 23.16 7.34
C VAL A 39 1.23 21.79 7.35
N VAL A 40 0.05 21.73 6.73
CA VAL A 40 -0.70 20.48 6.57
C VAL A 40 0.04 19.51 5.64
N GLY A 41 0.61 20.00 4.55
CA GLY A 41 1.43 19.20 3.62
C GLY A 41 2.69 18.63 4.27
N ILE A 42 3.37 19.42 5.11
CA ILE A 42 4.52 18.97 5.94
C ILE A 42 4.09 17.82 6.84
N GLY A 43 3.00 17.98 7.60
CA GLY A 43 2.48 16.96 8.49
C GLY A 43 2.11 15.66 7.76
N TRP A 44 1.41 15.78 6.63
CA TRP A 44 1.02 14.63 5.81
C TRP A 44 2.21 13.91 5.21
N ARG A 45 3.16 14.65 4.62
CA ARG A 45 4.29 14.08 3.88
C ARG A 45 5.35 13.48 4.79
N TYR A 46 5.85 14.25 5.75
CA TYR A 46 6.89 13.75 6.66
C TYR A 46 6.31 12.82 7.73
N GLY A 47 5.13 13.14 8.27
CA GLY A 47 4.42 12.24 9.17
C GLY A 47 4.07 10.92 8.48
N GLY A 48 3.60 10.97 7.23
CA GLY A 48 3.33 9.78 6.41
C GLY A 48 4.56 8.91 6.21
N LEU A 49 5.72 9.49 5.91
CA LEU A 49 6.99 8.76 5.80
C LEU A 49 7.40 8.08 7.12
N VAL A 50 7.26 8.79 8.25
CA VAL A 50 7.56 8.23 9.57
C VAL A 50 6.62 7.06 9.86
N VAL A 51 5.31 7.20 9.59
CA VAL A 51 4.33 6.12 9.77
C VAL A 51 4.65 4.93 8.87
N MET A 52 4.98 5.18 7.60
CA MET A 52 5.32 4.16 6.62
C MET A 52 6.51 3.30 7.07
N GLY A 53 7.54 3.89 7.67
CA GLY A 53 8.65 3.14 8.25
C GLY A 53 8.33 2.51 9.61
N SER A 54 7.55 3.19 10.45
CA SER A 54 7.23 2.75 11.81
C SER A 54 6.29 1.55 11.83
N LEU A 55 5.29 1.52 10.95
CA LEU A 55 4.24 0.50 10.96
C LEU A 55 4.80 -0.91 10.71
N PRO A 56 5.59 -1.18 9.65
CA PRO A 56 6.21 -2.49 9.44
C PRO A 56 7.13 -2.91 10.59
N ALA A 57 7.93 -1.97 11.12
CA ALA A 57 8.80 -2.23 12.26
C ALA A 57 7.99 -2.62 13.51
N TRP A 58 6.88 -1.93 13.76
CA TRP A 58 5.99 -2.23 14.88
C TRP A 58 5.33 -3.61 14.73
N LEU A 59 4.84 -3.94 13.53
CA LEU A 59 4.26 -5.25 13.24
C LEU A 59 5.28 -6.38 13.45
N ALA A 60 6.53 -6.18 13.03
CA ALA A 60 7.63 -7.12 13.27
C ALA A 60 7.96 -7.27 14.76
N LEU A 61 8.08 -6.18 15.51
CA LEU A 61 8.44 -6.23 16.94
C LEU A 61 7.30 -6.77 17.81
N ARG A 62 6.05 -6.36 17.53
CA ARG A 62 4.88 -6.71 18.33
C ARG A 62 4.36 -8.12 18.02
N TYR A 63 4.22 -8.45 16.74
CA TYR A 63 3.54 -9.66 16.28
C TYR A 63 4.48 -10.68 15.63
N ARG A 64 5.75 -10.32 15.40
CA ARG A 64 6.72 -11.08 14.58
C ARG A 64 6.30 -11.22 13.12
N LEU A 65 5.53 -10.25 12.60
CA LEU A 65 5.15 -10.20 11.18
C LEU A 65 6.29 -9.55 10.39
N VAL A 66 7.07 -10.35 9.66
CA VAL A 66 8.32 -9.90 9.03
C VAL A 66 8.15 -9.47 7.58
N THR A 67 7.12 -9.97 6.90
CA THR A 67 6.87 -9.70 5.47
C THR A 67 6.66 -8.22 5.18
N PRO A 68 5.92 -7.44 5.99
CA PRO A 68 5.79 -5.99 5.78
C PRO A 68 7.14 -5.28 5.85
N LEU A 69 8.00 -5.69 6.79
CA LEU A 69 9.32 -5.09 6.97
C LEU A 69 10.24 -5.43 5.80
N ILE A 70 10.19 -6.67 5.30
CA ILE A 70 10.91 -7.08 4.09
C ILE A 70 10.43 -6.28 2.88
N ALA A 71 9.11 -6.11 2.72
CA ALA A 71 8.54 -5.31 1.64
C ALA A 71 8.99 -3.84 1.73
N LEU A 72 9.01 -3.25 2.91
CA LEU A 72 9.55 -1.90 3.15
C LEU A 72 11.03 -1.81 2.73
N VAL A 73 11.87 -2.73 3.22
CA VAL A 73 13.31 -2.74 2.91
C VAL A 73 13.55 -2.95 1.41
N ALA A 74 12.84 -3.88 0.78
CA ALA A 74 12.98 -4.16 -0.64
C ALA A 74 12.56 -2.96 -1.51
N THR A 75 11.43 -2.33 -1.20
CA THR A 75 10.95 -1.14 -1.94
C THR A 75 11.86 0.06 -1.73
N THR A 76 12.29 0.32 -0.49
CA THR A 76 13.24 1.39 -0.16
C THR A 76 14.58 1.15 -0.86
N GLY A 77 15.10 -0.07 -0.80
CA GLY A 77 16.36 -0.46 -1.43
C GLY A 77 16.30 -0.37 -2.94
N TYR A 78 15.18 -0.75 -3.56
CA TYR A 78 14.95 -0.54 -4.99
C TYR A 78 15.01 0.95 -5.34
N VAL A 79 14.25 1.79 -4.64
CA VAL A 79 14.16 3.24 -4.90
C VAL A 79 15.52 3.93 -4.74
N LEU A 80 16.21 3.68 -3.62
CA LEU A 80 17.53 4.24 -3.37
C LEU A 80 18.55 3.69 -4.37
N GLY A 81 18.48 2.39 -4.67
CA GLY A 81 19.32 1.76 -5.68
C GLY A 81 19.20 2.45 -7.02
N THR A 82 17.97 2.62 -7.54
CA THR A 82 17.72 3.26 -8.83
C THR A 82 18.17 4.72 -8.89
N GLU A 83 18.05 5.47 -7.79
CA GLU A 83 18.43 6.90 -7.77
C GLU A 83 19.93 7.13 -7.58
N LEU A 84 20.60 6.23 -6.87
CA LEU A 84 22.02 6.35 -6.55
C LEU A 84 22.92 5.65 -7.58
N THR A 85 22.37 4.77 -8.43
CA THR A 85 23.12 4.15 -9.52
C THR A 85 23.10 5.01 -10.79
N PRO A 86 24.25 5.23 -11.46
CA PRO A 86 24.28 5.94 -12.73
C PRO A 86 23.44 5.28 -13.83
N PRO A 87 22.83 6.06 -14.75
CA PRO A 87 22.81 7.53 -14.77
C PRO A 87 21.90 8.10 -13.66
N GLY A 88 22.41 9.07 -12.91
CA GLY A 88 21.64 9.76 -11.87
C GLY A 88 20.63 10.76 -12.45
N PRO A 89 19.82 11.41 -11.58
CA PRO A 89 18.81 12.35 -12.01
C PRO A 89 19.44 13.54 -12.73
N THR A 90 18.89 13.88 -13.90
CA THR A 90 19.31 15.04 -14.69
C THR A 90 18.19 16.05 -14.75
N PHE A 91 18.46 17.28 -14.32
CA PHE A 91 17.50 18.36 -14.25
C PHE A 91 17.66 19.26 -15.48
N ARG A 92 16.62 19.39 -16.30
CA ARG A 92 16.61 20.22 -17.50
C ARG A 92 15.38 21.11 -17.55
N ASP A 93 15.54 22.34 -18.02
CA ASP A 93 14.37 23.19 -18.30
C ASP A 93 13.62 22.64 -19.53
N VAL A 94 12.29 22.71 -19.53
CA VAL A 94 11.47 22.34 -20.70
C VAL A 94 11.91 23.10 -21.94
N ALA A 95 12.37 24.35 -21.80
CA ALA A 95 12.92 25.13 -22.91
C ALA A 95 14.10 24.45 -23.61
N GLU A 96 14.96 23.75 -22.86
CA GLU A 96 16.10 23.03 -23.43
C GLU A 96 15.64 21.80 -24.23
N LEU A 97 14.60 21.12 -23.75
CA LEU A 97 14.04 19.92 -24.38
C LEU A 97 13.25 20.27 -25.65
N GLU A 98 12.43 21.32 -25.57
CA GLU A 98 11.56 21.80 -26.65
C GLU A 98 12.25 22.83 -27.57
N ARG A 99 13.52 23.17 -27.30
CA ARG A 99 14.33 24.15 -28.03
C ARG A 99 13.67 25.54 -28.10
N LEU A 100 13.08 25.98 -27.00
CA LEU A 100 12.48 27.30 -26.86
C LEU A 100 13.56 28.38 -26.63
N PRO A 101 13.34 29.62 -27.10
CA PRO A 101 14.34 30.69 -27.01
C PRO A 101 14.54 31.24 -25.60
N GLU A 102 13.57 31.03 -24.69
CA GLU A 102 13.60 31.55 -23.31
C GLU A 102 13.32 30.42 -22.32
N PRO A 103 13.95 30.44 -21.12
CA PRO A 103 13.68 29.48 -20.06
C PRO A 103 12.21 29.51 -19.64
N THR A 104 11.60 28.33 -19.49
CA THR A 104 10.21 28.24 -19.01
C THR A 104 10.13 28.30 -17.49
N GLY A 105 11.23 28.00 -16.78
CA GLY A 105 11.25 27.81 -15.33
C GLY A 105 10.64 26.47 -14.91
N ILE A 106 10.22 25.63 -15.85
CA ILE A 106 9.66 24.29 -15.58
C ILE A 106 10.80 23.29 -15.75
N VAL A 107 11.18 22.64 -14.65
CA VAL A 107 12.25 21.64 -14.64
C VAL A 107 11.68 20.24 -14.82
N VAL A 108 12.17 19.53 -15.83
CA VAL A 108 11.95 18.11 -16.05
C VAL A 108 13.13 17.34 -15.46
N VAL A 109 12.83 16.23 -14.79
CA VAL A 109 13.85 15.30 -14.28
C VAL A 109 13.89 14.06 -15.16
N GLU A 110 15.00 13.88 -15.87
CA GLU A 110 15.31 12.66 -16.59
C GLU A 110 15.98 11.64 -15.65
N ASN A 111 15.72 10.34 -15.84
CA ASN A 111 16.36 9.24 -15.11
C ASN A 111 16.24 9.32 -13.57
N GLY A 112 15.12 9.83 -13.05
CA GLY A 112 14.92 10.00 -11.61
C GLY A 112 13.45 9.96 -11.16
N LEU A 113 13.16 10.66 -10.07
CA LEU A 113 11.86 10.79 -9.38
C LEU A 113 11.34 9.56 -8.64
N TYR A 114 12.06 8.44 -8.62
CA TYR A 114 11.69 7.27 -7.83
C TYR A 114 11.58 7.62 -6.35
N ILE A 115 12.56 8.33 -5.79
CA ILE A 115 12.55 8.70 -4.36
C ILE A 115 11.42 9.70 -4.07
N VAL A 116 11.21 10.66 -4.95
CA VAL A 116 10.14 11.65 -4.82
C VAL A 116 8.77 10.99 -4.88
N ARG A 117 8.52 10.11 -5.86
CA ARG A 117 7.25 9.39 -6.01
C ARG A 117 7.01 8.42 -4.86
N TYR A 118 8.06 7.76 -4.38
CA TYR A 118 7.99 6.91 -3.20
C TYR A 118 7.54 7.70 -1.96
N MET A 119 8.18 8.86 -1.72
CA MET A 119 7.85 9.74 -0.60
C MET A 119 6.46 10.36 -0.71
N VAL A 120 6.06 10.82 -1.90
CA VAL A 120 4.74 11.41 -2.13
C VAL A 120 3.64 10.39 -1.87
N ASN A 121 3.84 9.14 -2.29
CA ASN A 121 2.83 8.08 -2.22
C ASN A 121 2.92 7.26 -0.90
N ALA A 122 3.57 7.78 0.14
CA ALA A 122 3.79 7.08 1.40
C ALA A 122 2.51 6.51 2.05
N SER A 123 1.38 7.21 1.91
CA SER A 123 0.09 6.75 2.43
C SER A 123 -0.40 5.46 1.73
N VAL A 124 -0.18 5.35 0.42
CA VAL A 124 -0.56 4.16 -0.37
C VAL A 124 0.34 2.98 0.00
N TRP A 125 1.65 3.21 0.10
CA TRP A 125 2.61 2.22 0.59
C TRP A 125 2.26 1.72 1.99
N THR A 126 1.87 2.62 2.89
CA THR A 126 1.45 2.28 4.25
C THR A 126 0.25 1.34 4.27
N VAL A 127 -0.78 1.61 3.45
CA VAL A 127 -1.92 0.71 3.30
C VAL A 127 -1.50 -0.64 2.72
N GLY A 128 -0.62 -0.64 1.71
CA GLY A 128 -0.04 -1.86 1.16
C GLY A 128 0.66 -2.71 2.22
N PHE A 129 1.56 -2.12 3.00
CA PHE A 129 2.27 -2.83 4.08
C PHE A 129 1.35 -3.30 5.20
N LEU A 130 0.29 -2.54 5.52
CA LEU A 130 -0.74 -2.98 6.45
C LEU A 130 -1.43 -4.25 5.95
N PHE A 131 -1.82 -4.29 4.67
CA PHE A 131 -2.44 -5.47 4.08
C PHE A 131 -1.48 -6.67 3.98
N VAL A 132 -0.21 -6.45 3.63
CA VAL A 132 0.82 -7.49 3.73
C VAL A 132 0.86 -8.09 5.14
N GLY A 133 0.81 -7.23 6.17
CA GLY A 133 0.81 -7.67 7.56
C GLY A 133 -0.44 -8.45 7.94
N LEU A 134 -1.61 -7.99 7.50
CA LEU A 134 -2.88 -8.68 7.71
C LEU A 134 -2.91 -10.07 7.05
N VAL A 135 -2.40 -10.17 5.81
CA VAL A 135 -2.29 -11.43 5.08
C VAL A 135 -1.31 -12.38 5.78
N GLU A 136 -0.11 -11.91 6.16
CA GLU A 136 0.84 -12.73 6.92
C GLU A 136 0.23 -13.21 8.23
N TYR A 137 -0.44 -12.32 8.97
CA TYR A 137 -1.09 -12.67 10.23
C TYR A 137 -2.14 -13.77 10.04
N ALA A 138 -2.99 -13.64 9.02
CA ALA A 138 -4.01 -14.63 8.71
C ALA A 138 -3.40 -15.96 8.26
N VAL A 139 -2.40 -15.94 7.37
CA VAL A 139 -1.67 -17.13 6.92
C VAL A 139 -1.11 -17.90 8.12
N ARG A 140 -0.46 -17.20 9.07
CA ARG A 140 0.14 -17.81 10.26
C ARG A 140 -0.87 -18.23 11.32
N THR A 141 -2.12 -17.78 11.20
CA THR A 141 -3.22 -18.19 12.08
C THR A 141 -3.96 -19.39 11.51
N VAL A 142 -4.15 -19.43 10.19
CA VAL A 142 -4.92 -20.49 9.50
C VAL A 142 -4.05 -21.70 9.18
N TRP A 143 -2.76 -21.51 8.92
CA TRP A 143 -1.88 -22.59 8.46
C TRP A 143 -1.02 -23.15 9.59
N GLU A 144 -1.34 -24.36 10.05
CA GLU A 144 -0.70 -25.02 11.20
C GLU A 144 0.82 -25.27 11.05
N ARG A 145 1.32 -25.33 9.80
CA ARG A 145 2.75 -25.55 9.53
C ARG A 145 3.63 -24.36 9.88
N LEU A 146 3.04 -23.17 10.01
CA LEU A 146 3.78 -21.95 10.30
C LEU A 146 3.67 -21.61 11.80
N PRO A 147 4.75 -21.11 12.41
CA PRO A 147 4.68 -20.64 13.78
C PRO A 147 3.71 -19.46 13.87
N GLY A 148 2.73 -19.56 14.77
CA GLY A 148 1.72 -18.53 14.96
C GLY A 148 2.29 -17.16 15.38
N PRO A 149 1.49 -16.08 15.29
CA PRO A 149 1.90 -14.75 15.74
C PRO A 149 2.28 -14.72 17.22
N ARG A 150 3.33 -13.97 17.59
CA ARG A 150 3.87 -13.97 18.96
C ARG A 150 2.86 -13.56 20.04
N ALA A 151 1.98 -12.64 19.69
CA ALA A 151 0.97 -12.10 20.59
C ALA A 151 -0.33 -11.92 19.81
N PRO A 152 -1.12 -12.99 19.64
CA PRO A 152 -2.38 -12.94 18.90
C PRO A 152 -3.27 -11.82 19.46
N SER A 153 -3.88 -11.03 18.58
CA SER A 153 -4.79 -9.99 19.01
C SER A 153 -6.18 -10.59 19.22
N PRO A 154 -6.81 -10.43 20.40
CA PRO A 154 -8.19 -10.84 20.60
C PRO A 154 -9.15 -10.14 19.64
N GLU A 155 -8.79 -8.96 19.12
CA GLU A 155 -9.59 -8.16 18.17
C GLU A 155 -9.57 -8.73 16.75
N LEU A 156 -8.51 -9.47 16.40
CA LEU A 156 -8.31 -10.14 15.11
C LEU A 156 -8.22 -11.65 15.32
N SER A 157 -9.27 -12.21 15.93
CA SER A 157 -9.51 -13.65 16.00
C SER A 157 -10.00 -14.15 14.63
N ILE A 158 -9.34 -15.13 14.03
CA ILE A 158 -9.74 -15.71 12.73
C ILE A 158 -10.03 -17.20 12.94
N PRO A 159 -11.24 -17.70 12.64
CA PRO A 159 -12.41 -16.96 12.14
C PRO A 159 -13.09 -16.10 13.22
N ALA A 160 -13.57 -14.92 12.85
CA ALA A 160 -14.31 -14.01 13.74
C ALA A 160 -15.83 -14.21 13.69
N SER A 161 -16.54 -13.66 14.68
CA SER A 161 -18.00 -13.49 14.61
C SER A 161 -18.40 -12.59 13.44
N ARG A 162 -19.63 -12.75 12.90
CA ARG A 162 -20.13 -11.93 11.78
C ARG A 162 -19.99 -10.43 12.06
N ARG A 163 -20.43 -9.98 13.25
CA ARG A 163 -20.36 -8.57 13.67
C ARG A 163 -18.93 -8.04 13.63
N ARG A 164 -17.97 -8.78 14.21
CA ARG A 164 -16.57 -8.36 14.23
C ARG A 164 -15.95 -8.35 12.83
N ALA A 165 -16.20 -9.39 12.03
CA ALA A 165 -15.74 -9.43 10.64
C ALA A 165 -16.27 -8.25 9.82
N THR A 166 -17.56 -7.90 9.97
CA THR A 166 -18.15 -6.73 9.30
C THR A 166 -17.47 -5.43 9.72
N VAL A 167 -17.20 -5.24 11.02
CA VAL A 167 -16.53 -4.03 11.51
C VAL A 167 -15.11 -3.92 10.94
N VAL A 168 -14.32 -5.01 11.01
CA VAL A 168 -12.94 -5.01 10.49
C VAL A 168 -12.92 -4.76 8.98
N ALA A 169 -13.82 -5.41 8.24
CA ALA A 169 -13.98 -5.22 6.80
C ALA A 169 -14.38 -3.78 6.44
N ALA A 170 -15.36 -3.20 7.16
CA ALA A 170 -15.80 -1.84 6.91
C ALA A 170 -14.69 -0.82 7.17
N VAL A 171 -13.92 -0.99 8.25
CA VAL A 171 -12.77 -0.13 8.57
C VAL A 171 -11.67 -0.25 7.51
N ALA A 172 -11.33 -1.47 7.10
CA ALA A 172 -10.37 -1.70 6.02
C ALA A 172 -10.83 -1.09 4.69
N GLY A 173 -12.12 -1.24 4.38
CA GLY A 173 -12.77 -0.61 3.24
C GLY A 173 -12.64 0.91 3.26
N VAL A 174 -12.96 1.56 4.38
CA VAL A 174 -12.90 3.03 4.52
C VAL A 174 -11.46 3.52 4.38
N LEU A 175 -10.50 2.83 5.02
CA LEU A 175 -9.09 3.18 4.92
C LEU A 175 -8.58 3.10 3.47
N HIS A 176 -8.86 1.98 2.80
CA HIS A 176 -8.46 1.77 1.41
C HIS A 176 -9.13 2.79 0.48
N ALA A 177 -10.44 3.01 0.62
CA ALA A 177 -11.17 3.99 -0.18
C ALA A 177 -10.64 5.42 0.01
N GLY A 178 -10.41 5.85 1.25
CA GLY A 178 -9.89 7.18 1.53
C GLY A 178 -8.53 7.41 0.88
N VAL A 179 -7.61 6.44 1.00
CA VAL A 179 -6.27 6.53 0.42
C VAL A 179 -6.30 6.47 -1.09
N MET A 180 -7.09 5.57 -1.69
CA MET A 180 -7.18 5.44 -3.15
C MET A 180 -7.91 6.61 -3.81
N VAL A 181 -8.92 7.21 -3.17
CA VAL A 181 -9.54 8.46 -3.66
C VAL A 181 -8.56 9.63 -3.60
N TRP A 182 -7.80 9.74 -2.52
CA TRP A 182 -6.72 10.74 -2.44
C TRP A 182 -5.69 10.51 -3.55
N PHE A 183 -5.32 9.25 -3.80
CA PHE A 183 -4.35 8.90 -4.83
C PHE A 183 -4.88 9.24 -6.24
N ALA A 184 -6.12 8.87 -6.56
CA ALA A 184 -6.80 9.26 -7.80
C ALA A 184 -6.82 10.78 -8.01
N ARG A 185 -7.14 11.56 -6.98
CA ARG A 185 -7.12 13.03 -7.05
C ARG A 185 -5.72 13.57 -7.31
N ARG A 186 -4.71 13.00 -6.64
CA ARG A 186 -3.31 13.38 -6.82
C ARG A 186 -2.80 13.07 -8.22
N LEU A 187 -3.29 11.99 -8.84
CA LEU A 187 -2.98 11.61 -10.21
C LEU A 187 -3.81 12.37 -11.26
N GLY A 188 -4.80 13.15 -10.83
CA GLY A 188 -5.66 13.89 -11.75
C GLY A 188 -6.59 12.97 -12.54
N VAL A 189 -7.04 11.85 -11.96
CA VAL A 189 -8.00 10.95 -12.60
C VAL A 189 -9.33 11.67 -12.77
N THR A 190 -9.66 12.06 -14.00
CA THR A 190 -10.88 12.80 -14.37
C THR A 190 -11.84 11.95 -15.20
N GLY A 191 -13.13 12.29 -15.14
CA GLY A 191 -14.16 11.64 -15.94
C GLY A 191 -14.31 12.26 -17.33
N PHE A 192 -15.03 11.57 -18.22
CA PHE A 192 -15.46 12.18 -19.49
C PHE A 192 -16.43 13.34 -19.21
N GLY A 193 -16.11 14.53 -19.71
CA GLY A 193 -17.00 15.70 -19.67
C GLY A 193 -16.89 16.61 -18.44
N GLY A 194 -15.80 16.53 -17.66
CA GLY A 194 -15.46 17.51 -16.62
C GLY A 194 -16.31 17.46 -15.35
N LEU A 195 -17.23 16.50 -15.23
CA LEU A 195 -18.02 16.26 -14.02
C LEU A 195 -17.34 15.15 -13.20
N ASP A 196 -16.35 15.51 -12.39
CA ASP A 196 -15.48 14.52 -11.73
C ASP A 196 -16.06 13.93 -10.44
N TRP A 197 -16.96 14.64 -9.76
CA TRP A 197 -17.50 14.19 -8.47
C TRP A 197 -18.19 12.80 -8.53
N PRO A 198 -19.01 12.47 -9.55
CA PRO A 198 -19.67 11.17 -9.63
C PRO A 198 -18.66 10.05 -9.85
N LEU A 199 -17.59 10.30 -10.62
CA LEU A 199 -16.49 9.35 -10.78
C LEU A 199 -15.82 9.08 -9.44
N TYR A 200 -15.49 10.12 -8.67
CA TYR A 200 -14.88 9.94 -7.35
C TYR A 200 -15.81 9.21 -6.38
N ALA A 201 -17.11 9.47 -6.40
CA ALA A 201 -18.07 8.75 -5.55
C ALA A 201 -18.21 7.27 -5.97
N TYR A 202 -18.29 7.01 -7.27
CA TYR A 202 -18.34 5.67 -7.84
C TYR A 202 -17.07 4.87 -7.50
N GLY A 203 -15.90 5.46 -7.75
CA GLY A 203 -14.61 4.86 -7.41
C GLY A 203 -14.43 4.70 -5.91
N ALA A 204 -14.85 5.66 -5.08
CA ALA A 204 -14.81 5.52 -3.62
C ALA A 204 -15.61 4.30 -3.13
N ALA A 205 -16.83 4.11 -3.63
CA ALA A 205 -17.65 2.95 -3.32
C ALA A 205 -16.96 1.65 -3.79
N GLY A 206 -16.37 1.67 -4.99
CA GLY A 206 -15.60 0.56 -5.54
C GLY A 206 -14.38 0.18 -4.70
N MET A 207 -13.56 1.16 -4.33
CA MET A 207 -12.39 0.96 -3.48
C MET A 207 -12.79 0.47 -2.09
N TRP A 208 -13.91 0.94 -1.56
CA TRP A 208 -14.45 0.45 -0.30
C TRP A 208 -14.80 -1.04 -0.40
N LEU A 209 -15.54 -1.44 -1.44
CA LEU A 209 -15.91 -2.84 -1.69
C LEU A 209 -14.69 -3.73 -1.94
N LEU A 210 -13.73 -3.25 -2.75
CA LEU A 210 -12.52 -4.00 -3.09
C LEU A 210 -11.69 -4.38 -1.87
N ALA A 211 -11.70 -3.58 -0.81
CA ALA A 211 -11.05 -3.95 0.44
C ALA A 211 -12.00 -4.66 1.42
N ALA A 212 -13.23 -4.16 1.60
CA ALA A 212 -14.16 -4.72 2.57
C ALA A 212 -14.50 -6.18 2.28
N VAL A 213 -14.76 -6.54 1.01
CA VAL A 213 -15.14 -7.90 0.63
C VAL A 213 -14.04 -8.93 0.93
N PRO A 214 -12.80 -8.82 0.39
CA PRO A 214 -11.76 -9.82 0.68
C PRO A 214 -11.34 -9.82 2.14
N VAL A 215 -11.34 -8.68 2.84
CA VAL A 215 -11.04 -8.65 4.28
C VAL A 215 -12.15 -9.33 5.08
N TYR A 216 -13.42 -9.17 4.70
CA TYR A 216 -14.51 -9.92 5.30
C TYR A 216 -14.32 -11.42 5.11
N LEU A 217 -14.02 -11.86 3.87
CA LEU A 217 -13.76 -13.26 3.56
C LEU A 217 -12.58 -13.83 4.35
N LEU A 218 -11.50 -13.05 4.49
CA LEU A 218 -10.33 -13.40 5.29
C LEU A 218 -10.70 -13.58 6.76
N VAL A 219 -11.33 -12.58 7.37
CA VAL A 219 -11.56 -12.56 8.81
C VAL A 219 -12.69 -13.50 9.22
N ARG A 220 -13.75 -13.63 8.40
CA ARG A 220 -14.90 -14.48 8.71
C ARG A 220 -14.67 -15.94 8.32
N HIS A 221 -14.03 -16.18 7.18
CA HIS A 221 -13.93 -17.51 6.57
C HIS A 221 -12.48 -18.02 6.46
N GLY A 222 -11.49 -17.22 6.85
CA GLY A 222 -10.09 -17.59 6.77
C GLY A 222 -9.58 -17.70 5.32
N LEU A 223 -10.28 -17.14 4.33
CA LEU A 223 -9.88 -17.19 2.92
C LEU A 223 -8.78 -16.17 2.65
N VAL A 224 -7.57 -16.66 2.39
CA VAL A 224 -6.36 -15.83 2.32
C VAL A 224 -6.17 -15.21 0.94
N SER A 225 -6.47 -15.96 -0.11
CA SER A 225 -6.10 -15.63 -1.49
C SER A 225 -6.75 -14.33 -1.98
N PRO A 226 -8.03 -14.03 -1.71
CA PRO A 226 -8.62 -12.75 -2.10
C PRO A 226 -7.91 -11.54 -1.47
N ALA A 227 -7.58 -11.62 -0.17
CA ALA A 227 -6.86 -10.54 0.51
C ALA A 227 -5.41 -10.44 0.04
N GLY A 228 -4.75 -11.56 -0.23
CA GLY A 228 -3.42 -11.60 -0.83
C GLY A 228 -3.38 -10.96 -2.21
N LEU A 229 -4.35 -11.26 -3.07
CA LEU A 229 -4.43 -10.69 -4.41
C LEU A 229 -4.79 -9.20 -4.39
N LEU A 230 -5.70 -8.76 -3.51
CA LEU A 230 -5.92 -7.32 -3.27
C LEU A 230 -4.61 -6.62 -2.87
N THR A 231 -3.87 -7.21 -1.93
CA THR A 231 -2.59 -6.65 -1.47
C THR A 231 -1.62 -6.48 -2.64
N LEU A 232 -1.55 -7.48 -3.52
CA LEU A 232 -0.73 -7.42 -4.73
C LEU A 232 -1.19 -6.29 -5.66
N PHE A 233 -2.49 -6.14 -5.92
CA PHE A 233 -3.01 -5.03 -6.74
C PHE A 233 -2.62 -3.67 -6.16
N VAL A 234 -2.79 -3.45 -4.86
CA VAL A 234 -2.40 -2.20 -4.19
C VAL A 234 -0.91 -1.90 -4.37
N LEU A 235 -0.04 -2.91 -4.21
CA LEU A 235 1.41 -2.73 -4.35
C LEU A 235 1.84 -2.52 -5.81
N LEU A 236 1.19 -3.17 -6.76
CA LEU A 236 1.45 -2.98 -8.18
C LEU A 236 0.98 -1.61 -8.67
N ASP A 237 -0.17 -1.17 -8.18
CA ASP A 237 -0.77 0.13 -8.49
C ASP A 237 0.18 1.29 -8.09
N VAL A 238 0.61 1.32 -6.82
CA VAL A 238 1.57 2.34 -6.38
C VAL A 238 2.96 2.18 -6.99
N ARG A 239 3.38 0.95 -7.33
CA ARG A 239 4.66 0.71 -8.01
C ARG A 239 4.65 1.25 -9.45
N ALA A 240 3.51 1.21 -10.14
CA ALA A 240 3.41 1.68 -11.52
C ALA A 240 3.75 3.17 -11.66
N GLU A 241 3.58 3.94 -10.59
CA GLU A 241 4.05 5.32 -10.52
C GLU A 241 5.54 5.46 -10.77
N PHE A 242 6.37 4.46 -10.50
CA PHE A 242 7.79 4.55 -10.80
C PHE A 242 8.09 4.54 -12.30
N THR A 243 7.22 3.95 -13.13
CA THR A 243 7.51 3.71 -14.54
C THR A 243 7.03 4.78 -15.51
N ALA A 244 6.38 5.87 -15.04
CA ALA A 244 5.92 6.99 -15.88
C ALA A 244 5.30 6.54 -17.23
N SER A 245 4.44 5.52 -17.22
CA SER A 245 3.79 5.05 -18.44
C SER A 245 2.62 5.94 -18.82
N VAL A 246 2.31 5.98 -20.13
CA VAL A 246 1.11 6.66 -20.65
C VAL A 246 -0.17 5.97 -20.16
N ASP A 247 -0.09 4.65 -19.94
CA ASP A 247 -1.13 3.91 -19.23
C ASP A 247 -1.09 4.29 -17.75
N ASP A 248 -2.24 4.67 -17.20
CA ASP A 248 -2.45 4.90 -15.76
C ASP A 248 -3.18 3.67 -15.16
N PRO A 249 -2.46 2.72 -14.55
CA PRO A 249 -3.08 1.56 -13.93
C PRO A 249 -4.05 1.93 -12.81
N HIS A 250 -3.84 3.08 -12.16
CA HIS A 250 -4.72 3.56 -11.12
C HIS A 250 -6.06 4.01 -11.69
N ALA A 251 -6.08 4.68 -12.85
CA ALA A 251 -7.33 5.02 -13.52
C ALA A 251 -8.16 3.77 -13.84
N LEU A 252 -7.53 2.68 -14.29
CA LEU A 252 -8.21 1.40 -14.52
C LEU A 252 -8.67 0.75 -13.21
N TYR A 253 -7.81 0.73 -12.19
CA TYR A 253 -8.14 0.20 -10.87
C TYR A 253 -9.33 0.94 -10.25
N PHE A 254 -9.33 2.27 -10.36
CA PHE A 254 -10.34 3.17 -9.80
C PHE A 254 -11.65 3.15 -10.59
N GLY A 255 -11.58 3.22 -11.92
CA GLY A 255 -12.74 3.30 -12.82
C GLY A 255 -13.37 1.96 -13.19
N ALA A 256 -12.59 0.87 -13.21
CA ALA A 256 -13.06 -0.47 -13.55
C ALA A 256 -12.95 -1.44 -12.36
N TRP A 257 -13.09 -0.93 -11.13
CA TRP A 257 -12.95 -1.69 -9.88
C TRP A 257 -13.77 -2.99 -9.82
N PHE A 258 -14.90 -3.05 -10.52
CA PHE A 258 -15.74 -4.25 -10.57
C PHE A 258 -15.03 -5.44 -11.25
N VAL A 259 -14.15 -5.18 -12.22
CA VAL A 259 -13.33 -6.23 -12.87
C VAL A 259 -12.41 -6.86 -11.83
N TYR A 260 -11.70 -6.04 -11.07
CA TYR A 260 -10.85 -6.50 -9.98
C TYR A 260 -11.66 -7.27 -8.93
N LEU A 261 -12.84 -6.79 -8.56
CA LEU A 261 -13.70 -7.47 -7.58
C LEU A 261 -14.14 -8.85 -8.07
N VAL A 262 -14.52 -8.99 -9.34
CA VAL A 262 -14.85 -10.29 -9.95
C VAL A 262 -13.66 -11.24 -9.85
N VAL A 263 -12.45 -10.79 -10.18
CA VAL A 263 -11.24 -11.62 -10.07
C VAL A 263 -11.01 -12.06 -8.61
N LEU A 264 -11.14 -11.15 -7.65
CA LEU A 264 -10.99 -11.48 -6.21
C LEU A 264 -12.01 -12.54 -5.76
N LEU A 265 -13.27 -12.41 -6.22
CA LEU A 265 -14.33 -13.37 -5.89
C LEU A 265 -14.11 -14.73 -6.54
N LEU A 266 -13.64 -14.77 -7.79
CA LEU A 266 -13.29 -16.02 -8.47
C LEU A 266 -12.18 -16.76 -7.72
N VAL A 267 -11.11 -16.05 -7.34
CA VAL A 267 -10.01 -16.60 -6.54
C VAL A 267 -10.51 -17.12 -5.18
N GLY A 268 -11.40 -16.37 -4.53
CA GLY A 268 -12.04 -16.81 -3.28
C GLY A 268 -12.92 -18.05 -3.46
N GLY A 269 -13.65 -18.14 -4.58
CA GLY A 269 -14.45 -19.30 -4.95
C GLY A 269 -13.59 -20.55 -5.17
N VAL A 270 -12.46 -20.41 -5.88
CA VAL A 270 -11.48 -21.48 -6.08
C VAL A 270 -10.91 -21.95 -4.74
N GLU A 271 -10.43 -21.03 -3.90
CA GLU A 271 -9.89 -21.40 -2.58
C GLU A 271 -10.94 -22.12 -1.70
N CYS A 272 -12.17 -21.62 -1.69
CA CYS A 272 -13.28 -22.25 -0.97
C CYS A 272 -13.58 -23.66 -1.49
N GLY A 273 -13.60 -23.82 -2.81
CA GLY A 273 -13.81 -25.12 -3.47
C GLY A 273 -12.72 -26.13 -3.12
N LEU A 274 -11.45 -25.72 -3.19
CA LEU A 274 -10.31 -26.57 -2.85
C LEU A 274 -10.34 -27.03 -1.39
N ARG A 275 -10.64 -26.13 -0.45
CA ARG A 275 -10.76 -26.49 0.98
C ARG A 275 -11.87 -27.51 1.23
N ARG A 276 -13.02 -27.35 0.58
CA ARG A 276 -14.12 -28.33 0.69
C ARG A 276 -13.73 -29.71 0.15
N LEU A 277 -12.94 -29.76 -0.94
CA LEU A 277 -12.46 -31.02 -1.49
C LEU A 277 -11.45 -31.71 -0.57
N ASP A 278 -10.58 -30.94 0.09
CA ASP A 278 -9.63 -31.46 1.08
C ASP A 278 -10.35 -32.04 2.31
N ASP A 279 -11.39 -31.37 2.80
CA ASP A 279 -12.21 -31.85 3.91
C ASP A 279 -12.94 -33.16 3.55
N VAL A 280 -13.47 -33.27 2.33
CA VAL A 280 -14.12 -34.49 1.81
C VAL A 280 -13.13 -35.63 1.57
N ARG A 281 -11.85 -35.33 1.31
CA ARG A 281 -10.79 -36.33 1.10
C ARG A 281 -10.16 -36.84 2.41
N ARG A 282 -10.36 -36.16 3.54
CA ARG A 282 -9.85 -36.57 4.87
C ARG A 282 -10.89 -37.13 5.88
N PRO A 283 -11.92 -37.92 5.50
CA PRO A 283 -12.87 -38.43 6.48
C PRO A 283 -12.39 -39.65 7.29
N SER A 284 -11.16 -40.16 7.10
CA SER A 284 -10.77 -41.50 7.61
C SER A 284 -9.35 -41.63 8.19
N SER A 285 -8.92 -40.74 9.08
CA SER A 285 -7.71 -40.99 9.90
C SER A 285 -7.87 -40.64 11.39
N ALA A 286 -9.11 -40.60 11.89
CA ALA A 286 -9.41 -40.46 13.30
C ALA A 286 -10.42 -41.53 13.72
N SER A 287 -9.91 -42.73 14.00
CA SER A 287 -10.53 -43.76 14.82
C SER A 287 -9.48 -44.31 15.76
#